data_AF-A0A8J2EQY4-F1
#
_entry.id   AF-A0A8J2EQY4-F1
#
_cell.length_a   1.000
_cell.length_b   1.000
_cell.length_c   1.000
_cell.angle_alpha   90.00
_cell.angle_beta   90.00
_cell.angle_gamma   90.00
#
_symmetry.space_group_name_H-M   'P 1'
#
loop_
_entity.id
_entity.type
_entity.pdbx_description
1 polymer ?
#
loop_
_entity_poly.entity_id
_entity_poly.type
_entity_poly.pdbx_seq_one_letter_code
_entity_poly.pdbx_strand_id
1 'polypeptide(L)'
;MSSSVQGGADQDWELVDDEKVLALHTQLRKLCADLEAATKDGTSKASTIAGLEDKVKSLEAALAKAEAEREEHVRKLEGVKKDVANEQERRASDSTVWQRRLDEEKTARKEKEALLEEILSVEKKHAEQNAEKLNKELQELRTKYEHDVTTIRQKLEHEKMHLQSQIDLERTNSAAHIQNLLDAQKTHEQTLKKQHDDSISDLKTQLSDERTKAAEMKKQLYKTSEIEKRTFELEKKQLTEDIGKMKARISDVEREKSLIEEAKKLDQEQKEKDIRERVKQKSEVEQVLETVRQKLEAAKKDRDAFEATATEMKRERDAAKTDSERAKADVLAEQEKLKTAESEKKAAEKATENSKKEWEKEKETLKSAAIASEKSASELEETLRKKALEIAAVNTSLSQQQQEVARLEKEKAEVNDTNASIEKENKAVLEKLQKAVADLTNENRDLTGKKEQVEKERDDVKSNYVELVETTKRALEAENARLTAEVNKLQVQVSEKDNELEMMRKIREGDSW
;
A
#
# COMPACT_ATOMS: atom_id res chain seq x y z
N MET A 1 -27.26 -54.32 77.21
CA MET A 1 -28.32 -54.06 78.20
C MET A 1 -28.98 -55.41 78.46
N SER A 2 -28.57 -56.10 79.52
CA SER A 2 -29.09 -57.42 79.88
C SER A 2 -30.21 -57.23 80.89
N SER A 3 -31.47 -57.35 80.46
CA SER A 3 -32.60 -57.41 81.39
C SER A 3 -32.60 -58.77 82.07
N SER A 4 -32.35 -58.75 83.38
CA SER A 4 -32.60 -59.87 84.27
C SER A 4 -34.12 -60.03 84.38
N VAL A 5 -34.70 -60.89 83.55
CA VAL A 5 -36.04 -61.40 83.78
C VAL A 5 -35.93 -62.40 84.92
N GLN A 6 -36.19 -61.92 86.13
CA GLN A 6 -36.29 -62.75 87.33
C GLN A 6 -37.41 -63.79 87.13
N GLY A 7 -37.03 -65.07 87.12
CA GLY A 7 -37.93 -66.21 87.17
C GLY A 7 -38.61 -66.32 88.53
N GLY A 8 -39.59 -65.45 88.77
CA GLY A 8 -40.38 -65.43 90.02
C GLY A 8 -41.62 -66.33 90.01
N ALA A 9 -41.91 -67.04 88.91
CA ALA A 9 -43.14 -67.82 88.76
C ALA A 9 -42.93 -69.35 88.79
N ASP A 10 -41.69 -69.83 88.75
CA ASP A 10 -41.40 -71.28 88.67
C ASP A 10 -41.38 -71.98 90.04
N GLN A 11 -41.34 -71.25 91.15
CA GLN A 11 -41.24 -71.84 92.49
C GLN A 11 -42.59 -72.14 93.17
N ASP A 12 -43.68 -71.49 92.74
CA ASP A 12 -44.96 -71.60 93.45
C ASP A 12 -45.72 -72.92 93.14
N TRP A 13 -45.53 -73.51 91.96
CA TRP A 13 -46.24 -74.74 91.57
C TRP A 13 -45.63 -76.00 92.19
N GLU A 14 -44.31 -76.04 92.35
CA GLU A 14 -43.59 -77.16 92.97
C GLU A 14 -43.97 -77.32 94.46
N LEU A 15 -44.16 -76.19 95.15
CA LEU A 15 -44.55 -76.16 96.56
C LEU A 15 -46.00 -76.64 96.76
N VAL A 16 -46.93 -76.28 95.87
CA VAL A 16 -48.35 -76.61 96.02
C VAL A 16 -48.62 -78.11 95.91
N ASP A 17 -47.95 -78.81 95.00
CA ASP A 17 -48.12 -80.26 94.85
C ASP A 17 -47.39 -81.05 95.96
N ASP A 18 -46.21 -80.59 96.37
CA ASP A 18 -45.48 -81.17 97.51
C ASP A 18 -46.26 -81.00 98.83
N GLU A 19 -46.85 -79.84 99.09
CA GLU A 19 -47.69 -79.58 100.26
C GLU A 19 -48.98 -80.42 100.24
N LYS A 20 -49.62 -80.57 99.08
CA LYS A 20 -50.83 -81.39 98.91
C LYS A 20 -50.56 -82.88 99.15
N VAL A 21 -49.46 -83.42 98.61
CA VAL A 21 -49.03 -84.81 98.84
C VAL A 21 -48.64 -85.02 100.31
N LEU A 22 -47.94 -84.07 100.93
CA LEU A 22 -47.56 -84.12 102.35
C LEU A 22 -48.78 -84.06 103.28
N ALA A 23 -49.77 -83.23 102.97
CA ALA A 23 -51.02 -83.13 103.72
C ALA A 23 -51.83 -84.43 103.67
N LEU A 24 -51.95 -85.04 102.48
CA LEU A 24 -52.62 -86.34 102.30
C LEU A 24 -51.90 -87.47 103.04
N HIS A 25 -50.56 -87.53 102.98
CA HIS A 25 -49.75 -88.46 103.77
C HIS A 25 -49.98 -88.31 105.28
N THR A 26 -50.10 -87.08 105.76
CA THR A 26 -50.32 -86.79 107.19
C THR A 26 -51.73 -87.21 107.64
N GLN A 27 -52.74 -86.96 106.81
CA GLN A 27 -54.13 -87.40 107.06
C GLN A 27 -54.26 -88.92 107.05
N LEU A 28 -53.61 -89.60 106.10
CA LEU A 28 -53.60 -91.06 106.00
C LEU A 28 -52.94 -91.68 107.25
N ARG A 29 -51.79 -91.17 107.68
CA ARG A 29 -51.11 -91.61 108.91
C ARG A 29 -52.00 -91.49 110.15
N LYS A 30 -52.74 -90.39 110.28
CA LYS A 30 -53.67 -90.16 111.39
C LYS A 30 -54.83 -91.16 111.38
N LEU A 31 -55.42 -91.40 110.21
CA LEU A 31 -56.54 -92.35 110.07
C LEU A 31 -56.12 -93.81 110.26
N CYS A 32 -54.91 -94.18 109.83
CA CYS A 32 -54.35 -95.50 110.15
C CYS A 32 -54.13 -95.67 111.66
N ALA A 33 -53.63 -94.64 112.36
CA ALA A 33 -53.50 -94.67 113.82
C ALA A 33 -54.86 -94.77 114.53
N ASP A 34 -55.88 -94.05 114.05
CA ASP A 34 -57.25 -94.12 114.57
C ASP A 34 -57.89 -95.52 114.32
N LEU A 35 -57.61 -96.14 113.16
CA LEU A 35 -58.02 -97.52 112.83
C LEU A 35 -57.35 -98.55 113.75
N GLU A 36 -56.04 -98.41 113.99
CA GLU A 36 -55.27 -99.28 114.91
C GLU A 36 -55.75 -99.15 116.36
N ALA A 37 -56.12 -97.96 116.80
CA ALA A 37 -56.70 -97.73 118.12
C ALA A 37 -58.09 -98.38 118.22
N ALA A 38 -58.94 -98.20 117.21
CA ALA A 38 -60.30 -98.77 117.18
C ALA A 38 -60.33 -100.31 117.14
N THR A 39 -59.31 -100.94 116.54
CA THR A 39 -59.14 -102.41 116.48
C THR A 39 -58.56 -103.01 117.75
N LYS A 40 -57.75 -102.26 118.52
CA LYS A 40 -57.18 -102.71 119.81
C LYS A 40 -58.15 -102.62 120.99
N ASP A 41 -59.10 -101.68 120.97
CA ASP A 41 -59.97 -101.38 122.13
C ASP A 41 -61.08 -102.43 122.36
N GLY A 42 -61.31 -103.36 121.42
CA GLY A 42 -62.18 -104.55 121.59
C GLY A 42 -63.69 -104.28 121.79
N THR A 43 -64.10 -103.05 122.11
CA THR A 43 -65.50 -102.63 122.36
C THR A 43 -66.10 -101.79 121.24
N SER A 44 -65.33 -101.49 120.19
CA SER A 44 -65.75 -100.70 119.03
C SER A 44 -66.65 -101.51 118.09
N LYS A 45 -67.79 -100.96 117.68
CA LYS A 45 -68.72 -101.61 116.74
C LYS A 45 -68.04 -101.84 115.39
N ALA A 46 -68.23 -103.02 114.79
CA ALA A 46 -67.66 -103.41 113.49
C ALA A 46 -67.93 -102.39 112.36
N SER A 47 -69.04 -101.64 112.43
CA SER A 47 -69.37 -100.57 111.49
C SER A 47 -68.39 -99.38 111.52
N THR A 48 -67.76 -99.10 112.67
CA THR A 48 -66.80 -98.00 112.82
C THR A 48 -65.45 -98.34 112.21
N ILE A 49 -65.03 -99.60 112.33
CA ILE A 49 -63.80 -100.11 111.71
C ILE A 49 -63.94 -100.10 110.18
N ALA A 50 -65.04 -100.63 109.64
CA ALA A 50 -65.32 -100.61 108.20
C ALA A 50 -65.36 -99.17 107.62
N GLY A 51 -65.97 -98.23 108.34
CA GLY A 51 -66.00 -96.82 107.91
C GLY A 51 -64.64 -96.11 107.96
N LEU A 52 -63.70 -96.57 108.79
CA LEU A 52 -62.31 -96.10 108.80
C LEU A 52 -61.50 -96.77 107.68
N GLU A 53 -61.70 -98.05 107.41
CA GLU A 53 -61.08 -98.77 106.29
C GLU A 53 -61.45 -98.15 104.93
N ASP A 54 -62.72 -97.77 104.73
CA ASP A 54 -63.16 -97.09 103.50
C ASP A 54 -62.54 -95.69 103.36
N LYS A 55 -62.35 -94.97 104.46
CA LYS A 55 -61.66 -93.67 104.46
C LYS A 55 -60.17 -93.81 104.17
N VAL A 56 -59.51 -94.84 104.71
CA VAL A 56 -58.11 -95.18 104.39
C VAL A 56 -57.98 -95.47 102.90
N LYS A 57 -58.80 -96.35 102.34
CA LYS A 57 -58.79 -96.65 100.90
C LYS A 57 -59.05 -95.43 100.02
N SER A 58 -59.99 -94.56 100.43
CA SER A 58 -60.28 -93.33 99.68
C SER A 58 -59.11 -92.35 99.72
N LEU A 59 -58.38 -92.26 100.84
CA LEU A 59 -57.19 -91.40 100.94
C LEU A 59 -55.97 -91.99 100.24
N GLU A 60 -55.79 -93.31 100.25
CA GLU A 60 -54.76 -93.98 99.45
C GLU A 60 -54.96 -93.72 97.96
N ALA A 61 -56.20 -93.80 97.47
CA ALA A 61 -56.53 -93.48 96.08
C ALA A 61 -56.29 -91.99 95.76
N ALA A 62 -56.62 -91.09 96.69
CA ALA A 62 -56.38 -89.65 96.53
C ALA A 62 -54.88 -89.32 96.54
N LEU A 63 -54.10 -89.99 97.39
CA LEU A 63 -52.65 -89.83 97.47
C LEU A 63 -51.97 -90.34 96.20
N ALA A 64 -52.31 -91.55 95.73
CA ALA A 64 -51.78 -92.09 94.49
C ALA A 64 -52.07 -91.19 93.28
N LYS A 65 -53.26 -90.56 93.24
CA LYS A 65 -53.61 -89.59 92.21
C LYS A 65 -52.76 -88.31 92.31
N ALA A 66 -52.57 -87.77 93.52
CA ALA A 66 -51.76 -86.57 93.73
C ALA A 66 -50.27 -86.82 93.40
N GLU A 67 -49.74 -88.00 93.73
CA GLU A 67 -48.39 -88.42 93.37
C GLU A 67 -48.21 -88.56 91.85
N ALA A 68 -49.21 -89.11 91.14
CA ALA A 68 -49.19 -89.18 89.68
C ALA A 68 -49.25 -87.79 89.01
N GLU A 69 -50.08 -86.88 89.52
CA GLU A 69 -50.14 -85.48 89.06
C GLU A 69 -48.78 -84.78 89.24
N ARG A 70 -48.17 -84.96 90.41
CA ARG A 70 -46.83 -84.44 90.73
C ARG A 70 -45.76 -84.98 89.79
N GLU A 71 -45.72 -86.29 89.56
CA GLU A 71 -44.76 -86.90 88.62
C GLU A 71 -44.95 -86.38 87.18
N GLU A 72 -46.18 -86.14 86.75
CA GLU A 72 -46.46 -85.55 85.44
C GLU A 72 -45.96 -84.11 85.35
N HIS A 73 -46.18 -83.31 86.40
CA HIS A 73 -45.68 -81.93 86.47
C HIS A 73 -44.15 -81.88 86.49
N VAL A 74 -43.49 -82.75 87.26
CA VAL A 74 -42.02 -82.87 87.26
C VAL A 74 -41.49 -83.20 85.86
N ARG A 75 -42.10 -84.18 85.16
CA ARG A 75 -41.71 -84.52 83.78
C ARG A 75 -41.89 -83.34 82.81
N LYS A 76 -42.98 -82.57 82.93
CA LYS A 76 -43.22 -81.36 82.12
C LYS A 76 -42.18 -80.27 82.42
N LEU A 77 -41.86 -80.04 83.69
CA LEU A 77 -40.83 -79.08 84.11
C LEU A 77 -39.44 -79.47 83.60
N GLU A 78 -39.08 -80.75 83.64
CA GLU A 78 -37.83 -81.24 83.04
C GLU A 78 -37.78 -80.99 81.52
N GLY A 79 -38.90 -81.18 80.82
CA GLY A 79 -39.04 -80.83 79.40
C GLY A 79 -38.82 -79.34 79.13
N VAL A 80 -39.49 -78.47 79.89
CA VAL A 80 -39.33 -77.02 79.77
C VAL A 80 -37.89 -76.57 80.10
N LYS A 81 -37.28 -77.13 81.16
CA LYS A 81 -35.87 -76.85 81.51
C LYS A 81 -34.93 -77.21 80.36
N LYS A 82 -35.16 -78.35 79.70
CA LYS A 82 -34.37 -78.76 78.53
C LYS A 82 -34.58 -77.82 77.33
N ASP A 83 -35.82 -77.39 77.07
CA ASP A 83 -36.11 -76.46 75.98
C ASP A 83 -35.51 -75.07 76.22
N VAL A 84 -35.57 -74.58 77.47
CA VAL A 84 -34.91 -73.33 77.87
C VAL A 84 -33.40 -73.44 77.73
N ALA A 85 -32.79 -74.55 78.14
CA ALA A 85 -31.35 -74.77 77.96
C ALA A 85 -30.95 -74.80 76.47
N ASN A 86 -31.72 -75.50 75.62
CA ASN A 86 -31.49 -75.55 74.18
C ASN A 86 -31.63 -74.16 73.52
N GLU A 87 -32.62 -73.37 73.94
CA GLU A 87 -32.84 -72.01 73.43
C GLU A 87 -31.74 -71.05 73.89
N GLN A 88 -31.26 -71.18 75.13
CA GLN A 88 -30.09 -70.43 75.61
C GLN A 88 -28.83 -70.77 74.80
N GLU A 89 -28.61 -72.05 74.49
CA GLU A 89 -27.50 -72.49 73.65
C GLU A 89 -27.61 -71.97 72.21
N ARG A 90 -28.81 -72.01 71.60
CA ARG A 90 -29.06 -71.39 70.28
C ARG A 90 -28.76 -69.90 70.30
N ARG A 91 -29.25 -69.15 71.29
CA ARG A 91 -28.99 -67.70 71.40
C ARG A 91 -27.51 -67.39 71.59
N ALA A 92 -26.80 -68.19 72.37
CA ALA A 92 -25.36 -68.06 72.52
C ALA A 92 -24.64 -68.31 71.19
N SER A 93 -25.01 -69.38 70.47
CA SER A 93 -24.48 -69.70 69.15
C SER A 93 -24.74 -68.59 68.13
N ASP A 94 -25.99 -68.13 68.01
CA ASP A 94 -26.38 -67.03 67.12
C ASP A 94 -25.63 -65.73 67.47
N SER A 95 -25.47 -65.43 68.76
CA SER A 95 -24.67 -64.28 69.21
C SER A 95 -23.22 -64.37 68.75
N THR A 96 -22.60 -65.55 68.79
CA THR A 96 -21.21 -65.72 68.29
C THR A 96 -21.12 -65.57 66.77
N VAL A 97 -22.13 -66.04 66.03
CA VAL A 97 -22.18 -65.91 64.57
C VAL A 97 -22.34 -64.44 64.17
N TRP A 98 -23.22 -63.70 64.83
CA TRP A 98 -23.38 -62.25 64.61
C TRP A 98 -22.11 -61.48 64.94
N GLN A 99 -21.45 -61.83 66.04
CA GLN A 99 -20.19 -61.18 66.40
C GLN A 99 -19.10 -61.43 65.36
N ARG A 100 -18.97 -62.67 64.88
CA ARG A 100 -18.02 -63.00 63.80
C ARG A 100 -18.31 -62.23 62.52
N ARG A 101 -19.58 -62.18 62.08
CA ARG A 101 -19.99 -61.41 60.89
C ARG A 101 -19.69 -59.93 61.04
N LEU A 102 -19.94 -59.36 62.22
CA LEU A 102 -19.65 -57.96 62.50
C LEU A 102 -18.15 -57.67 62.43
N ASP A 103 -17.31 -58.59 62.93
CA ASP A 103 -15.87 -58.43 62.87
C ASP A 103 -15.33 -58.62 61.44
N GLU A 104 -15.87 -59.55 60.66
CA GLU A 104 -15.59 -59.72 59.23
C GLU A 104 -15.98 -58.48 58.41
N GLU A 105 -17.13 -57.87 58.68
CA GLU A 105 -17.58 -56.64 58.01
C GLU A 105 -16.68 -55.45 58.36
N LYS A 106 -16.24 -55.35 59.62
CA LYS A 106 -15.26 -54.32 60.03
C LYS A 106 -13.92 -54.51 59.32
N THR A 107 -13.44 -55.74 59.15
CA THR A 107 -12.21 -56.00 58.41
C THR A 107 -12.37 -55.66 56.93
N ALA A 108 -13.47 -56.07 56.29
CA ALA A 108 -13.75 -55.76 54.89
C ALA A 108 -13.87 -54.25 54.65
N ARG A 109 -14.48 -53.51 55.60
CA ARG A 109 -14.55 -52.05 55.53
C ARG A 109 -13.17 -51.40 55.60
N LYS A 110 -12.30 -51.85 56.50
CA LYS A 110 -10.92 -51.35 56.61
C LYS A 110 -10.11 -51.62 55.34
N GLU A 111 -10.25 -52.81 54.75
CA GLU A 111 -9.59 -53.14 53.48
C GLU A 111 -10.10 -52.26 52.34
N LYS A 112 -11.41 -52.03 52.26
CA LYS A 112 -12.00 -51.14 51.27
C LYS A 112 -11.53 -49.69 51.44
N GLU A 113 -11.47 -49.19 52.68
CA GLU A 113 -10.94 -47.85 52.98
C GLU A 113 -9.45 -47.74 52.58
N ALA A 114 -8.64 -48.77 52.84
CA ALA A 114 -7.24 -48.81 52.43
C ALA A 114 -7.08 -48.82 50.89
N LEU A 115 -7.88 -49.59 50.16
CA LEU A 115 -7.87 -49.60 48.69
C LEU A 115 -8.27 -48.25 48.10
N LEU A 116 -9.26 -47.58 48.68
CA LEU A 116 -9.67 -46.24 48.23
C LEU A 116 -8.55 -45.22 48.45
N GLU A 117 -7.84 -45.30 49.58
CA GLU A 117 -6.71 -44.42 49.87
C GLU A 117 -5.54 -44.67 48.90
N GLU A 118 -5.27 -45.92 48.52
CA GLU A 118 -4.29 -46.28 47.50
C GLU A 118 -4.67 -45.73 46.12
N ILE A 119 -5.94 -45.91 45.69
CA ILE A 119 -6.43 -45.37 44.41
C ILE A 119 -6.29 -43.85 44.37
N LEU A 120 -6.72 -43.14 45.42
CA LEU A 120 -6.60 -41.68 45.49
C LEU A 120 -5.14 -41.22 45.46
N SER A 121 -4.24 -41.97 46.10
CA SER A 121 -2.80 -41.70 46.06
C SER A 121 -2.22 -41.84 44.64
N VAL A 122 -2.61 -42.90 43.91
CA VAL A 122 -2.21 -43.13 42.52
C VAL A 122 -2.77 -42.04 41.60
N GLU A 123 -4.05 -41.69 41.72
CA GLU A 123 -4.69 -40.63 40.94
C GLU A 123 -4.02 -39.28 41.18
N LYS A 124 -3.72 -38.95 42.44
CA LYS A 124 -3.00 -37.72 42.79
C LYS A 124 -1.61 -37.69 42.15
N LYS A 125 -0.85 -38.79 42.24
CA LYS A 125 0.46 -38.89 41.61
C LYS A 125 0.39 -38.75 40.08
N HIS A 126 -0.62 -39.35 39.45
CA HIS A 126 -0.81 -39.23 38.00
C HIS A 126 -1.20 -37.80 37.59
N ALA A 127 -2.05 -37.13 38.38
CA ALA A 127 -2.39 -35.72 38.17
C ALA A 127 -1.17 -34.80 38.32
N GLU A 128 -0.33 -35.02 39.33
CA GLU A 128 0.92 -34.28 39.54
C GLU A 128 1.90 -34.48 38.36
N GLN A 129 2.08 -35.72 37.89
CA GLN A 129 2.93 -36.01 36.73
C GLN A 129 2.41 -35.36 35.43
N ASN A 130 1.10 -35.37 35.22
CA ASN A 130 0.49 -34.71 34.07
C ASN A 130 0.65 -33.18 34.14
N ALA A 131 0.49 -32.59 35.33
CA ALA A 131 0.71 -31.17 35.55
C ALA A 131 2.18 -30.78 35.29
N GLU A 132 3.13 -31.60 35.75
CA GLU A 132 4.56 -31.38 35.51
C GLU A 132 4.90 -31.47 34.01
N LYS A 133 4.36 -32.47 33.30
CA LYS A 133 4.54 -32.62 31.85
C LYS A 133 3.98 -31.41 31.09
N LEU A 134 2.76 -30.98 31.40
CA LEU A 134 2.15 -29.79 30.79
C LEU A 134 2.96 -28.53 31.08
N ASN A 135 3.45 -28.37 32.30
CA ASN A 135 4.26 -27.21 32.67
C ASN A 135 5.59 -27.19 31.90
N LYS A 136 6.21 -28.35 31.69
CA LYS A 136 7.42 -28.49 30.87
C LYS A 136 7.14 -28.12 29.40
N GLU A 137 6.06 -28.63 28.81
CA GLU A 137 5.66 -28.29 27.43
C GLU A 137 5.37 -26.79 27.28
N LEU A 138 4.71 -26.17 28.27
CA LEU A 138 4.48 -24.72 28.30
C LEU A 138 5.79 -23.93 28.39
N GLN A 139 6.74 -24.39 29.20
CA GLN A 139 8.05 -23.74 29.34
C GLN A 139 8.86 -23.84 28.04
N GLU A 140 8.85 -25.00 27.38
CA GLU A 140 9.49 -25.19 26.07
C GLU A 140 8.87 -24.27 25.01
N LEU A 141 7.53 -24.19 24.93
CA LEU A 141 6.84 -23.26 24.04
C LEU A 141 7.20 -21.80 24.34
N ARG A 142 7.23 -21.41 25.62
CA ARG A 142 7.62 -20.06 26.03
C ARG A 142 9.02 -19.70 25.56
N THR A 143 9.98 -20.60 25.75
CA THR A 143 11.38 -20.38 25.31
C THR A 143 11.49 -20.29 23.79
N LYS A 144 10.71 -21.10 23.05
CA LYS A 144 10.66 -21.04 21.59
C LYS A 144 10.09 -19.71 21.10
N TYR A 145 8.96 -19.26 21.64
CA TYR A 145 8.37 -17.97 21.28
C TYR A 145 9.28 -16.79 21.62
N GLU A 146 9.96 -16.84 22.77
CA GLU A 146 10.91 -15.80 23.17
C GLU A 146 12.11 -15.73 22.22
N HIS A 147 12.61 -16.88 21.75
CA HIS A 147 13.64 -16.95 20.72
C HIS A 147 13.16 -16.42 19.36
N ASP A 148 11.95 -16.80 18.91
CA ASP A 148 11.37 -16.35 17.65
C ASP A 148 11.14 -14.83 17.65
N VAL A 149 10.59 -14.28 18.74
CA VAL A 149 10.40 -12.82 18.91
C VAL A 149 11.75 -12.09 18.86
N THR A 150 12.77 -12.62 19.51
CA THR A 150 14.13 -12.02 19.50
C THR A 150 14.72 -12.04 18.09
N THR A 151 14.57 -13.15 17.38
CA THR A 151 15.04 -13.31 15.99
C THR A 151 14.32 -12.34 15.04
N ILE A 152 13.01 -12.23 15.15
CA ILE A 152 12.21 -11.28 14.36
C ILE A 152 12.65 -9.84 14.65
N ARG A 153 12.84 -9.48 15.93
CA ARG A 153 13.32 -8.15 16.32
C ARG A 153 14.69 -7.82 15.72
N GLN A 154 15.62 -8.79 15.71
CA GLN A 154 16.93 -8.61 15.09
C GLN A 154 16.85 -8.40 13.57
N LYS A 155 16.02 -9.19 12.87
CA LYS A 155 15.79 -9.03 11.43
C LYS A 155 15.22 -7.65 11.10
N LEU A 156 14.23 -7.22 11.87
CA LEU A 156 13.57 -5.93 11.68
C LEU A 156 14.52 -4.74 11.93
N GLU A 157 15.40 -4.84 12.93
CA GLU A 157 16.43 -3.82 13.16
C GLU A 157 17.48 -3.80 12.04
N HIS A 158 17.88 -4.96 11.52
CA HIS A 158 18.80 -5.03 10.37
C HIS A 158 18.18 -4.41 9.11
N GLU A 159 16.92 -4.73 8.82
CA GLU A 159 16.19 -4.15 7.67
C GLU A 159 16.02 -2.64 7.81
N LYS A 160 15.69 -2.17 9.01
CA LYS A 160 15.65 -0.74 9.33
C LYS A 160 17.01 -0.05 9.11
N MET A 161 18.11 -0.66 9.55
CA MET A 161 19.46 -0.15 9.27
C MET A 161 19.77 -0.13 7.77
N HIS A 162 19.37 -1.16 7.03
CA HIS A 162 19.56 -1.24 5.59
C HIS A 162 18.79 -0.12 4.84
N LEU A 163 17.52 0.06 5.17
CA LEU A 163 16.68 1.13 4.60
C LEU A 163 17.22 2.52 4.96
N GLN A 164 17.68 2.72 6.19
CA GLN A 164 18.30 3.99 6.59
C GLN A 164 19.57 4.27 5.77
N SER A 165 20.41 3.24 5.55
CA SER A 165 21.60 3.37 4.69
C SER A 165 21.25 3.69 3.24
N GLN A 166 20.15 3.12 2.70
CA GLN A 166 19.69 3.46 1.34
C GLN A 166 19.24 4.92 1.25
N ILE A 167 18.45 5.38 2.24
CA ILE A 167 18.01 6.78 2.32
C ILE A 167 19.21 7.73 2.36
N ASP A 168 20.23 7.42 3.17
CA ASP A 168 21.41 8.28 3.29
C ASP A 168 22.26 8.27 2.00
N LEU A 169 22.34 7.13 1.30
CA LEU A 169 22.97 7.04 -0.02
C LEU A 169 22.20 7.88 -1.06
N GLU A 170 20.89 7.78 -1.11
CA GLU A 170 20.04 8.55 -2.03
C GLU A 170 20.11 10.06 -1.75
N ARG A 171 20.15 10.46 -0.47
CA ARG A 171 20.37 11.86 -0.07
C ARG A 171 21.71 12.36 -0.56
N THR A 172 22.77 11.56 -0.40
CA THR A 172 24.12 11.92 -0.86
C THR A 172 24.17 12.04 -2.39
N ASN A 173 23.57 11.09 -3.10
CA ASN A 173 23.50 11.11 -4.57
C ASN A 173 22.68 12.31 -5.08
N SER A 174 21.57 12.60 -4.43
CA SER A 174 20.71 13.74 -4.76
C SER A 174 21.41 15.07 -4.48
N ALA A 175 22.13 15.20 -3.35
CA ALA A 175 22.94 16.38 -3.05
C ALA A 175 24.05 16.58 -4.09
N ALA A 176 24.75 15.51 -4.48
CA ALA A 176 25.76 15.56 -5.54
C ALA A 176 25.16 15.95 -6.91
N HIS A 177 23.98 15.41 -7.25
CA HIS A 177 23.29 15.76 -8.50
C HIS A 177 22.87 17.24 -8.52
N ILE A 178 22.29 17.75 -7.43
CA ILE A 178 21.93 19.16 -7.28
C ILE A 178 23.18 20.05 -7.42
N GLN A 179 24.30 19.66 -6.79
CA GLN A 179 25.54 20.42 -6.88
C GLN A 179 26.06 20.47 -8.33
N ASN A 180 26.05 19.34 -9.03
CA ASN A 180 26.43 19.29 -10.45
C ASN A 180 25.55 20.18 -11.33
N LEU A 181 24.23 20.23 -11.08
CA LEU A 181 23.31 21.12 -11.79
C LEU A 181 23.61 22.60 -11.50
N LEU A 182 23.91 22.95 -10.24
CA LEU A 182 24.30 24.31 -9.86
C LEU A 182 25.62 24.72 -10.54
N ASP A 183 26.61 23.83 -10.59
CA ASP A 183 27.89 24.09 -11.25
C ASP A 183 27.72 24.22 -12.77
N ALA A 184 26.87 23.39 -13.38
CA ALA A 184 26.51 23.51 -14.79
C ALA A 184 25.78 24.82 -15.10
N GLN A 185 24.82 25.22 -14.25
CA GLN A 185 24.11 26.49 -14.37
C GLN A 185 25.08 27.68 -14.27
N LYS A 186 25.99 27.66 -13.30
CA LYS A 186 27.02 28.69 -13.12
C LYS A 186 27.94 28.79 -14.33
N THR A 187 28.35 27.66 -14.89
CA THR A 187 29.18 27.60 -16.11
C THR A 187 28.43 28.16 -17.32
N HIS A 188 27.14 27.81 -17.46
CA HIS A 188 26.29 28.35 -18.52
C HIS A 188 26.11 29.86 -18.40
N GLU A 189 25.85 30.37 -17.20
CA GLU A 189 25.74 31.80 -16.91
C GLU A 189 27.04 32.55 -17.24
N GLN A 190 28.20 32.00 -16.87
CA GLN A 190 29.50 32.55 -17.24
C GLN A 190 29.71 32.58 -18.75
N THR A 191 29.29 31.53 -19.46
CA THR A 191 29.40 31.45 -20.93
C THR A 191 28.51 32.49 -21.61
N LEU A 192 27.25 32.63 -21.16
CA LEU A 192 26.34 33.67 -21.64
C LEU A 192 26.86 35.08 -21.37
N LYS A 193 27.41 35.31 -20.18
CA LYS A 193 28.02 36.60 -19.83
C LYS A 193 29.19 36.93 -20.75
N LYS A 194 30.07 35.96 -21.02
CA LYS A 194 31.17 36.12 -21.97
C LYS A 194 30.65 36.41 -23.38
N GLN A 195 29.67 35.66 -23.88
CA GLN A 195 29.07 35.91 -25.20
C GLN A 195 28.46 37.32 -25.30
N HIS A 196 27.82 37.79 -24.24
CA HIS A 196 27.27 39.13 -24.16
C HIS A 196 28.37 40.20 -24.16
N ASP A 197 29.45 40.01 -23.39
CA ASP A 197 30.60 40.91 -23.35
C ASP A 197 31.33 40.96 -24.71
N ASP A 198 31.52 39.80 -25.36
CA ASP A 198 32.08 39.68 -26.71
C ASP A 198 31.19 40.43 -27.72
N SER A 199 29.87 40.24 -27.66
CA SER A 199 28.91 40.95 -28.52
C SER A 199 28.93 42.47 -28.30
N ILE A 200 29.06 42.93 -27.05
CA ILE A 200 29.23 44.36 -26.74
C ILE A 200 30.54 44.89 -27.33
N SER A 201 31.63 44.12 -27.24
CA SER A 201 32.92 44.48 -27.81
C SER A 201 32.85 44.61 -29.33
N ASP A 202 32.20 43.66 -30.00
CA ASP A 202 31.98 43.69 -31.44
C ASP A 202 31.13 44.89 -31.86
N LEU A 203 30.02 45.16 -31.14
CA LEU A 203 29.16 46.32 -31.40
C LEU A 203 29.91 47.64 -31.16
N LYS A 204 30.77 47.73 -30.15
CA LYS A 204 31.62 48.92 -29.93
C LYS A 204 32.60 49.12 -31.08
N THR A 205 33.17 48.04 -31.58
CA THR A 205 34.10 48.06 -32.73
C THR A 205 33.37 48.53 -33.98
N GLN A 206 32.21 47.93 -34.29
CA GLN A 206 31.35 48.36 -35.41
C GLN A 206 30.94 49.83 -35.29
N LEU A 207 30.55 50.29 -34.09
CA LEU A 207 30.21 51.69 -33.85
C LEU A 207 31.42 52.63 -34.08
N SER A 208 32.63 52.20 -33.71
CA SER A 208 33.86 52.94 -33.95
C SER A 208 34.18 53.02 -35.45
N ASP A 209 34.03 51.92 -36.18
CA ASP A 209 34.23 51.87 -37.62
C ASP A 209 33.21 52.75 -38.35
N GLU A 210 31.94 52.69 -37.98
CA GLU A 210 30.89 53.56 -38.52
C GLU A 210 31.12 55.03 -38.19
N ARG A 211 31.61 55.36 -36.98
CA ARG A 211 32.04 56.74 -36.65
C ARG A 211 33.19 57.20 -37.53
N THR A 212 34.13 56.31 -37.84
CA THR A 212 35.28 56.61 -38.71
C THR A 212 34.82 56.82 -40.15
N LYS A 213 33.97 55.94 -40.69
CA LYS A 213 33.33 56.12 -42.01
C LYS A 213 32.53 57.42 -42.08
N ALA A 214 31.75 57.75 -41.05
CA ALA A 214 30.99 58.98 -40.99
C ALA A 214 31.90 60.22 -40.97
N ALA A 215 33.03 60.17 -40.26
CA ALA A 215 34.03 61.23 -40.27
C ALA A 215 34.69 61.38 -41.65
N GLU A 216 35.02 60.25 -42.31
CA GLU A 216 35.56 60.22 -43.67
C GLU A 216 34.56 60.83 -44.67
N MET A 217 33.29 60.43 -44.58
CA MET A 217 32.20 60.93 -45.42
C MET A 217 31.98 62.43 -45.19
N LYS A 218 32.02 62.90 -43.94
CA LYS A 218 31.98 64.33 -43.61
C LYS A 218 33.16 65.10 -44.22
N LYS A 219 34.36 64.52 -44.21
CA LYS A 219 35.55 65.10 -44.86
C LYS A 219 35.40 65.14 -46.38
N GLN A 220 34.82 64.12 -46.99
CA GLN A 220 34.51 64.12 -48.42
C GLN A 220 33.47 65.19 -48.77
N LEU A 221 32.37 65.27 -48.01
CA LEU A 221 31.35 66.31 -48.20
C LEU A 221 31.94 67.72 -48.09
N TYR A 222 32.85 67.95 -47.14
CA TYR A 222 33.56 69.23 -47.01
C TYR A 222 34.42 69.52 -48.26
N LYS A 223 35.18 68.54 -48.75
CA LYS A 223 35.95 68.68 -50.00
C LYS A 223 35.05 68.98 -51.20
N THR A 224 33.92 68.27 -51.33
CA THR A 224 32.95 68.50 -52.42
C THR A 224 32.38 69.90 -52.34
N SER A 225 31.96 70.35 -51.16
CA SER A 225 31.49 71.72 -50.93
C SER A 225 32.55 72.77 -51.28
N GLU A 226 33.83 72.51 -50.96
CA GLU A 226 34.92 73.42 -51.30
C GLU A 226 35.20 73.45 -52.81
N ILE A 227 35.10 72.31 -53.49
CA ILE A 227 35.16 72.22 -54.95
C ILE A 227 33.99 73.00 -55.57
N GLU A 228 32.75 72.76 -55.14
CA GLU A 228 31.57 73.47 -55.61
C GLU A 228 31.71 74.99 -55.43
N LYS A 229 32.22 75.44 -54.28
CA LYS A 229 32.49 76.85 -54.03
C LYS A 229 33.53 77.42 -55.00
N ARG A 230 34.62 76.68 -55.29
CA ARG A 230 35.64 77.10 -56.27
C ARG A 230 35.08 77.12 -57.69
N THR A 231 34.29 76.12 -58.07
CA THR A 231 33.62 76.06 -59.37
C THR A 231 32.68 77.25 -59.54
N PHE A 232 31.86 77.54 -58.52
CA PHE A 232 30.99 78.71 -58.52
C PHE A 232 31.76 80.04 -58.65
N GLU A 233 32.89 80.19 -57.95
CA GLU A 233 33.74 81.39 -58.10
C GLU A 233 34.38 81.49 -59.49
N LEU A 234 34.80 80.37 -60.08
CA LEU A 234 35.34 80.33 -61.44
C LEU A 234 34.27 80.68 -62.47
N GLU A 235 33.06 80.11 -62.36
CA GLU A 235 31.92 80.44 -63.19
C GLU A 235 31.53 81.92 -63.07
N LYS A 236 31.52 82.46 -61.84
CA LYS A 236 31.28 83.89 -61.60
C LYS A 236 32.33 84.77 -62.28
N LYS A 237 33.61 84.41 -62.20
CA LYS A 237 34.70 85.14 -62.88
C LYS A 237 34.53 85.08 -64.40
N GLN A 238 34.26 83.89 -64.94
CA GLN A 238 34.02 83.68 -66.37
C GLN A 238 32.84 84.52 -66.88
N LEU A 239 31.70 84.48 -66.18
CA LEU A 239 30.53 85.30 -66.50
C LEU A 239 30.83 86.79 -66.44
N THR A 240 31.64 87.24 -65.47
CA THR A 240 32.05 88.65 -65.37
C THR A 240 32.91 89.07 -66.56
N GLU A 241 33.84 88.20 -66.99
CA GLU A 241 34.67 88.42 -68.17
C GLU A 241 33.84 88.45 -69.45
N ASP A 242 32.90 87.51 -69.61
CA ASP A 242 32.02 87.43 -70.77
C ASP A 242 31.06 88.62 -70.83
N ILE A 243 30.55 89.11 -69.69
CA ILE A 243 29.82 90.38 -69.60
C ILE A 243 30.71 91.55 -70.01
N GLY A 244 31.99 91.56 -69.61
CA GLY A 244 32.96 92.58 -70.03
C GLY A 244 33.19 92.58 -71.54
N LYS A 245 33.39 91.40 -72.15
CA LYS A 245 33.51 91.22 -73.61
C LYS A 245 32.24 91.63 -74.34
N MET A 246 31.07 91.28 -73.82
CA MET A 246 29.78 91.69 -74.37
C MET A 246 29.61 93.21 -74.32
N LYS A 247 29.97 93.87 -73.21
CA LYS A 247 29.94 95.35 -73.10
C LYS A 247 30.88 96.02 -74.09
N ALA A 248 32.07 95.46 -74.32
CA ALA A 248 33.00 95.94 -75.35
C ALA A 248 32.38 95.82 -76.75
N ARG A 249 31.82 94.65 -77.09
CA ARG A 249 31.12 94.44 -78.37
C ARG A 249 29.92 95.37 -78.53
N ILE A 250 29.15 95.62 -77.47
CA ILE A 250 28.03 96.58 -77.50
C ILE A 250 28.55 97.99 -77.77
N SER A 251 29.65 98.40 -77.12
CA SER A 251 30.28 99.71 -77.36
C SER A 251 30.80 99.85 -78.79
N ASP A 252 31.36 98.77 -79.36
CA ASP A 252 31.81 98.73 -80.76
C ASP A 252 30.63 98.80 -81.73
N VAL A 253 29.54 98.09 -81.46
CA VAL A 253 28.29 98.15 -82.24
C VAL A 253 27.63 99.53 -82.14
N GLU A 254 27.66 100.18 -80.98
CA GLU A 254 27.16 101.55 -80.81
C GLU A 254 28.02 102.58 -81.57
N ARG A 255 29.33 102.34 -81.66
CA ARG A 255 30.24 103.10 -82.54
C ARG A 255 29.90 102.89 -84.01
N GLU A 256 29.73 101.64 -84.45
CA GLU A 256 29.34 101.31 -85.81
C GLU A 256 27.98 101.92 -86.15
N LYS A 257 27.02 101.89 -85.22
CA LYS A 257 25.71 102.51 -85.40
C LYS A 257 25.82 104.03 -85.56
N SER A 258 26.66 104.68 -84.76
CA SER A 258 26.93 106.12 -84.87
C SER A 258 27.58 106.47 -86.23
N LEU A 259 28.52 105.64 -86.70
CA LEU A 259 29.14 105.80 -88.03
C LEU A 259 28.13 105.57 -89.17
N ILE A 260 27.20 104.63 -89.00
CA ILE A 260 26.11 104.39 -89.96
C ILE A 260 25.10 105.55 -89.97
N GLU A 261 24.77 106.13 -88.82
CA GLU A 261 23.92 107.33 -88.74
C GLU A 261 24.59 108.56 -89.34
N GLU A 262 25.90 108.71 -89.17
CA GLU A 262 26.70 109.76 -89.81
C GLU A 262 26.78 109.56 -91.34
N ALA A 263 26.96 108.32 -91.81
CA ALA A 263 26.93 107.97 -93.22
C ALA A 263 25.55 108.21 -93.86
N LYS A 264 24.45 107.95 -93.13
CA LYS A 264 23.08 108.27 -93.59
C LYS A 264 22.84 109.78 -93.69
N LYS A 265 23.44 110.57 -92.79
CA LYS A 265 23.36 112.04 -92.82
C LYS A 265 24.09 112.63 -94.03
N LEU A 266 25.27 112.09 -94.35
CA LEU A 266 26.05 112.47 -95.52
C LEU A 266 25.38 112.07 -96.85
N ASP A 267 24.74 110.90 -96.92
CA ASP A 267 24.00 110.48 -98.12
C ASP A 267 22.72 111.31 -98.35
N GLN A 268 22.08 111.80 -97.29
CA GLN A 268 20.90 112.66 -97.38
C GLN A 268 21.26 114.12 -97.73
N GLU A 269 22.38 114.64 -97.24
CA GLU A 269 22.91 115.97 -97.64
C GLU A 269 23.38 115.99 -99.11
N GLN A 270 23.94 114.88 -99.61
CA GLN A 270 24.37 114.78 -101.02
C GLN A 270 23.17 114.69 -101.99
N LYS A 271 22.09 113.98 -101.61
CA LYS A 271 20.85 113.89 -102.39
C LYS A 271 20.06 115.21 -102.44
N GLU A 272 20.14 116.04 -101.40
CA GLU A 272 19.49 117.37 -101.41
C GLU A 272 20.26 118.42 -102.23
N LYS A 273 21.56 118.22 -102.45
CA LYS A 273 22.39 119.11 -103.28
C LYS A 273 22.16 118.89 -104.78
N ASP A 274 22.07 117.63 -105.22
CA ASP A 274 21.84 117.26 -106.62
C ASP A 274 20.43 117.66 -107.15
N ILE A 275 19.44 117.78 -106.26
CA ILE A 275 18.08 118.19 -106.65
C ILE A 275 17.97 119.71 -106.85
N ARG A 276 18.77 120.53 -106.15
CA ARG A 276 18.74 122.00 -106.31
C ARG A 276 19.50 122.50 -107.53
N GLU A 277 20.46 121.73 -108.05
CA GLU A 277 21.28 122.15 -109.18
C GLU A 277 20.66 121.79 -110.54
N ARG A 278 19.85 120.71 -110.59
CA ARG A 278 19.15 120.28 -111.82
C ARG A 278 17.90 121.09 -112.17
N VAL A 279 17.38 121.92 -111.26
CA VAL A 279 16.20 122.79 -111.52
C VAL A 279 16.58 124.14 -112.15
N LYS A 280 17.86 124.53 -112.14
CA LYS A 280 18.29 125.87 -112.61
C LYS A 280 18.88 125.93 -114.03
N GLN A 281 19.19 124.80 -114.67
CA GLN A 281 19.88 124.78 -115.98
C GLN A 281 19.03 124.24 -117.14
N LYS A 282 17.70 124.28 -117.02
CA LYS A 282 16.75 123.78 -118.05
C LYS A 282 16.04 124.88 -118.85
N SER A 283 16.49 126.14 -118.85
CA SER A 283 15.76 127.23 -119.54
C SER A 283 16.58 128.26 -120.32
N GLU A 284 17.87 128.04 -120.64
CA GLU A 284 18.65 129.09 -121.33
C GLU A 284 19.55 128.69 -122.51
N VAL A 285 19.69 127.41 -122.91
CA VAL A 285 20.69 127.08 -123.97
C VAL A 285 20.12 126.28 -125.15
N GLU A 286 18.82 126.42 -125.39
CA GLU A 286 18.16 126.13 -126.68
C GLU A 286 18.42 127.25 -127.73
N GLN A 287 19.39 128.14 -127.46
CA GLN A 287 19.74 129.28 -128.31
C GLN A 287 21.26 129.40 -128.59
N VAL A 288 22.02 128.28 -128.49
CA VAL A 288 23.45 128.20 -128.90
C VAL A 288 23.72 127.04 -129.86
N LEU A 289 22.70 126.64 -130.62
CA LEU A 289 22.81 125.58 -131.62
C LEU A 289 23.66 125.93 -132.87
N GLU A 290 24.08 127.17 -133.11
CA GLU A 290 24.44 127.54 -134.50
C GLU A 290 25.84 128.14 -134.69
N THR A 291 26.68 128.32 -133.66
CA THR A 291 27.84 129.23 -133.80
C THR A 291 29.23 128.59 -133.90
N VAL A 292 29.51 127.33 -133.53
CA VAL A 292 30.91 126.80 -133.67
C VAL A 292 30.99 125.38 -134.23
N ARG A 293 30.02 125.06 -135.07
CA ARG A 293 30.10 124.06 -136.15
C ARG A 293 31.20 124.35 -137.20
N GLN A 294 32.21 125.19 -136.92
CA GLN A 294 33.22 125.61 -137.91
C GLN A 294 34.65 125.91 -137.37
N LYS A 295 35.07 125.34 -136.22
CA LYS A 295 36.50 125.18 -135.83
C LYS A 295 36.61 124.02 -134.83
N LEU A 296 36.86 122.76 -135.20
CA LEU A 296 38.17 122.31 -135.66
C LEU A 296 38.03 120.96 -136.40
N GLU A 297 38.03 121.07 -137.71
CA GLU A 297 38.04 120.01 -138.71
C GLU A 297 39.50 119.58 -138.97
N ALA A 298 39.94 118.42 -138.48
CA ALA A 298 41.08 117.66 -139.03
C ALA A 298 41.19 116.26 -138.37
N ALA A 299 41.28 115.23 -139.22
CA ALA A 299 41.49 113.80 -138.97
C ALA A 299 40.21 113.00 -138.64
N LYS A 300 39.45 112.59 -139.66
CA LYS A 300 39.67 111.39 -140.51
C LYS A 300 39.68 110.10 -139.66
N LYS A 301 38.60 109.32 -139.68
CA LYS A 301 38.19 108.40 -140.76
C LYS A 301 38.91 107.06 -140.61
N ASP A 302 38.10 106.00 -140.73
CA ASP A 302 38.45 104.58 -140.83
C ASP A 302 38.67 103.90 -139.47
N ARG A 303 38.24 102.65 -139.22
CA ARG A 303 37.64 101.61 -140.05
C ARG A 303 37.55 100.34 -139.21
N ASP A 304 36.65 99.47 -139.63
CA ASP A 304 36.38 98.12 -139.15
C ASP A 304 37.61 97.23 -138.88
N ALA A 305 37.38 96.26 -137.97
CA ALA A 305 37.81 94.86 -137.95
C ALA A 305 39.23 94.44 -138.40
N PHE A 306 39.73 93.39 -137.72
CA PHE A 306 40.99 92.65 -137.94
C PHE A 306 42.27 93.27 -137.38
N GLU A 307 42.67 92.83 -136.18
CA GLU A 307 44.00 92.32 -135.82
C GLU A 307 44.00 92.20 -134.28
N ALA A 308 43.92 90.98 -133.76
CA ALA A 308 45.07 90.13 -133.58
C ALA A 308 46.05 90.69 -132.54
N THR A 309 46.43 89.76 -131.69
CA THR A 309 47.77 89.61 -131.17
C THR A 309 48.20 90.61 -130.11
N ALA A 310 48.19 90.17 -128.87
CA ALA A 310 49.27 89.33 -128.34
C ALA A 310 50.38 90.28 -127.90
N THR A 311 50.41 90.50 -126.59
CA THR A 311 51.21 89.70 -125.67
C THR A 311 52.50 90.45 -125.46
N GLU A 312 53.22 89.95 -124.45
CA GLU A 312 54.66 90.04 -124.43
C GLU A 312 55.12 91.41 -123.89
N MET A 313 55.59 91.48 -122.65
CA MET A 313 56.61 90.60 -122.12
C MET A 313 56.76 90.86 -120.63
N LYS A 314 56.59 89.84 -119.80
CA LYS A 314 57.51 88.71 -119.59
C LYS A 314 58.51 89.03 -118.49
N ARG A 315 58.73 87.94 -117.75
CA ARG A 315 59.93 87.53 -117.01
C ARG A 315 59.99 88.12 -115.61
N GLU A 316 60.12 87.29 -114.58
CA GLU A 316 60.98 86.09 -114.49
C GLU A 316 60.28 84.93 -113.73
N ARG A 317 60.12 83.74 -114.36
CA ARG A 317 61.10 82.62 -114.53
C ARG A 317 61.21 81.80 -113.24
N ASP A 318 61.08 80.47 -113.18
CA ASP A 318 61.30 79.36 -114.14
C ASP A 318 60.77 78.06 -113.44
N ALA A 319 60.52 76.88 -114.04
CA ALA A 319 60.45 76.38 -115.42
C ALA A 319 59.99 74.90 -115.45
N ALA A 320 59.27 74.53 -116.53
CA ALA A 320 59.40 73.32 -117.38
C ALA A 320 59.11 71.90 -116.78
N LYS A 321 58.66 70.85 -117.50
CA LYS A 321 58.52 70.55 -118.95
C LYS A 321 57.73 69.22 -119.13
N THR A 322 57.20 68.99 -120.33
CA THR A 322 56.72 67.69 -120.85
C THR A 322 57.83 66.79 -121.40
N ASP A 323 57.46 65.52 -121.58
CA ASP A 323 58.02 64.45 -122.42
C ASP A 323 58.93 63.39 -121.79
N SER A 324 58.54 62.14 -122.09
CA SER A 324 59.33 60.90 -122.17
C SER A 324 59.23 59.92 -121.00
N GLU A 325 58.51 58.82 -121.28
CA GLU A 325 58.70 57.47 -120.76
C GLU A 325 58.14 57.14 -119.36
N ARG A 326 57.16 56.22 -119.28
CA ARG A 326 57.38 54.76 -119.19
C ARG A 326 58.06 54.39 -117.85
N ALA A 327 57.23 53.77 -116.99
CA ALA A 327 57.56 52.89 -115.85
C ALA A 327 57.22 53.42 -114.45
N LYS A 328 56.13 52.83 -113.93
CA LYS A 328 55.97 52.30 -112.56
C LYS A 328 55.70 53.31 -111.45
N ALA A 329 54.45 53.33 -110.99
CA ALA A 329 54.16 52.91 -109.62
C ALA A 329 52.66 52.62 -109.39
N ASP A 330 52.17 51.53 -110.01
CA ASP A 330 51.02 50.76 -109.54
C ASP A 330 51.34 50.04 -108.19
N VAL A 331 51.62 50.77 -107.11
CA VAL A 331 52.03 50.11 -105.84
C VAL A 331 51.33 50.61 -104.57
N LEU A 332 50.49 51.64 -104.60
CA LEU A 332 49.88 52.17 -103.36
C LEU A 332 48.35 52.28 -103.39
N ALA A 333 47.70 51.45 -104.22
CA ALA A 333 46.26 51.18 -104.16
C ALA A 333 45.96 49.75 -103.64
N GLU A 334 46.95 49.09 -103.03
CA GLU A 334 46.80 47.85 -102.25
C GLU A 334 47.03 48.10 -100.74
N GLN A 335 46.65 49.29 -100.25
CA GLN A 335 46.80 49.70 -98.85
C GLN A 335 45.47 49.75 -98.08
N GLU A 336 44.43 49.08 -98.60
CA GLU A 336 43.14 48.84 -97.93
C GLU A 336 42.91 47.36 -97.55
N LYS A 337 43.93 46.49 -97.63
CA LYS A 337 43.81 45.07 -97.22
C LYS A 337 44.59 44.65 -95.96
N LEU A 338 45.27 45.56 -95.27
CA LEU A 338 46.06 45.22 -94.06
C LEU A 338 46.02 46.35 -93.02
N LYS A 339 44.85 46.58 -92.40
CA LYS A 339 44.70 47.38 -91.16
C LYS A 339 43.56 46.91 -90.25
N THR A 340 43.19 45.65 -90.35
CA THR A 340 42.27 44.92 -89.45
C THR A 340 42.96 43.65 -88.94
N ALA A 341 44.18 43.81 -88.41
CA ALA A 341 44.92 42.73 -87.74
C ALA A 341 45.72 43.21 -86.51
N GLU A 342 45.59 44.49 -86.11
CA GLU A 342 46.16 45.03 -84.85
C GLU A 342 45.10 45.47 -83.83
N SER A 343 43.83 45.53 -84.20
CA SER A 343 42.70 45.73 -83.27
C SER A 343 42.24 44.44 -82.57
N GLU A 344 42.66 43.26 -83.06
CA GLU A 344 42.26 41.96 -82.49
C GLU A 344 43.24 41.41 -81.44
N LYS A 345 44.48 41.91 -81.37
CA LYS A 345 45.46 41.47 -80.36
C LYS A 345 45.28 42.18 -79.00
N LYS A 346 44.89 43.46 -78.99
CA LYS A 346 44.58 44.21 -77.76
C LYS A 346 43.17 43.91 -77.19
N ALA A 347 42.26 43.38 -78.00
CA ALA A 347 40.96 42.88 -77.54
C ALA A 347 41.09 41.48 -76.91
N ALA A 348 42.00 40.63 -77.41
CA ALA A 348 42.26 39.29 -76.86
C ALA A 348 43.00 39.30 -75.50
N GLU A 349 43.91 40.25 -75.25
CA GLU A 349 44.59 40.37 -73.94
C GLU A 349 43.66 40.91 -72.84
N LYS A 350 42.69 41.77 -73.18
CA LYS A 350 41.70 42.29 -72.21
C LYS A 350 40.56 41.31 -71.95
N ALA A 351 40.20 40.48 -72.93
CA ALA A 351 39.23 39.39 -72.76
C ALA A 351 39.80 38.20 -71.98
N THR A 352 41.08 37.87 -72.15
CA THR A 352 41.74 36.82 -71.37
C THR A 352 42.01 37.23 -69.93
N GLU A 353 42.27 38.51 -69.64
CA GLU A 353 42.41 38.97 -68.24
C GLU A 353 41.05 39.11 -67.51
N ASN A 354 39.97 39.48 -68.21
CA ASN A 354 38.63 39.48 -67.63
C ASN A 354 38.09 38.05 -67.43
N SER A 355 38.27 37.13 -68.39
CA SER A 355 37.93 35.71 -68.17
C SER A 355 38.78 35.07 -67.07
N LYS A 356 40.05 35.46 -66.90
CA LYS A 356 40.87 34.94 -65.80
C LYS A 356 40.43 35.47 -64.44
N LYS A 357 39.98 36.72 -64.34
CA LYS A 357 39.41 37.31 -63.12
C LYS A 357 38.01 36.78 -62.80
N GLU A 358 37.18 36.52 -63.81
CA GLU A 358 35.89 35.85 -63.62
C GLU A 358 36.07 34.39 -63.24
N TRP A 359 37.00 33.67 -63.87
CA TRP A 359 37.30 32.28 -63.50
C TRP A 359 37.94 32.17 -62.11
N GLU A 360 38.81 33.11 -61.71
CA GLU A 360 39.33 33.17 -60.34
C GLU A 360 38.22 33.50 -59.34
N LYS A 361 37.31 34.46 -59.64
CA LYS A 361 36.14 34.70 -58.78
C LYS A 361 35.21 33.50 -58.68
N GLU A 362 34.94 32.84 -59.80
CA GLU A 362 34.10 31.65 -59.87
C GLU A 362 34.72 30.49 -59.10
N LYS A 363 36.04 30.31 -59.22
CA LYS A 363 36.83 29.35 -58.43
C LYS A 363 36.85 29.69 -56.94
N GLU A 364 36.93 30.96 -56.56
CA GLU A 364 36.84 31.41 -55.17
C GLU A 364 35.42 31.17 -54.61
N THR A 365 34.38 31.42 -55.40
CA THR A 365 32.99 31.13 -55.01
C THR A 365 32.71 29.64 -54.93
N LEU A 366 33.26 28.82 -55.84
CA LEU A 366 33.15 27.36 -55.79
C LEU A 366 33.94 26.77 -54.63
N LYS A 367 35.12 27.32 -54.30
CA LYS A 367 35.84 26.97 -53.06
C LYS A 367 35.03 27.33 -51.81
N SER A 368 34.46 28.53 -51.78
CA SER A 368 33.66 28.98 -50.64
C SER A 368 32.38 28.15 -50.49
N ALA A 369 31.74 27.77 -51.61
CA ALA A 369 30.60 26.87 -51.64
C ALA A 369 30.97 25.44 -51.25
N ALA A 370 32.14 24.94 -51.67
CA ALA A 370 32.66 23.63 -51.27
C ALA A 370 32.95 23.58 -49.76
N ILE A 371 33.59 24.62 -49.21
CA ILE A 371 33.85 24.75 -47.77
C ILE A 371 32.53 24.85 -46.99
N ALA A 372 31.55 25.61 -47.48
CA ALA A 372 30.23 25.70 -46.86
C ALA A 372 29.47 24.36 -46.91
N SER A 373 29.55 23.65 -48.04
CA SER A 373 29.00 22.29 -48.21
C SER A 373 29.65 21.31 -47.25
N GLU A 374 30.98 21.32 -47.13
CA GLU A 374 31.75 20.44 -46.24
C GLU A 374 31.45 20.74 -44.77
N LYS A 375 31.27 22.02 -44.41
CA LYS A 375 30.84 22.43 -43.08
C LYS A 375 29.42 21.95 -42.76
N SER A 376 28.48 22.10 -43.71
CA SER A 376 27.12 21.59 -43.54
C SER A 376 27.05 20.06 -43.46
N ALA A 377 27.92 19.35 -44.20
CA ALA A 377 28.06 17.90 -44.11
C ALA A 377 28.62 17.47 -42.74
N SER A 378 29.64 18.17 -42.24
CA SER A 378 30.20 17.94 -40.90
C SER A 378 29.18 18.17 -39.78
N GLU A 379 28.37 19.23 -39.87
CA GLU A 379 27.29 19.51 -38.90
C GLU A 379 26.21 18.41 -38.94
N LEU A 380 25.91 17.90 -40.14
CA LEU A 380 24.94 16.80 -40.32
C LEU A 380 25.48 15.47 -39.76
N GLU A 381 26.76 15.17 -39.97
CA GLU A 381 27.43 14.00 -39.36
C GLU A 381 27.47 14.09 -37.83
N GLU A 382 27.74 15.27 -37.27
CA GLU A 382 27.72 15.48 -35.82
C GLU A 382 26.31 15.28 -35.25
N THR A 383 25.30 15.78 -35.95
CA THR A 383 23.88 15.59 -35.58
C THR A 383 23.49 14.11 -35.64
N LEU A 384 23.92 13.38 -36.67
CA LEU A 384 23.70 11.94 -36.80
C LEU A 384 24.42 11.14 -35.69
N ARG A 385 25.66 11.54 -35.33
CA ARG A 385 26.39 10.94 -34.21
C ARG A 385 25.66 11.14 -32.89
N LYS A 386 25.16 12.34 -32.63
CA LYS A 386 24.37 12.65 -31.42
C LYS A 386 23.09 11.82 -31.36
N LYS A 387 22.37 11.72 -32.47
CA LYS A 387 21.17 10.87 -32.61
C LYS A 387 21.49 9.39 -32.38
N ALA A 388 22.61 8.89 -32.90
CA ALA A 388 23.04 7.52 -32.70
C ALA A 388 23.37 7.21 -31.23
N LEU A 389 24.00 8.15 -30.52
CA LEU A 389 24.25 8.05 -29.08
C LEU A 389 22.96 8.08 -28.25
N GLU A 390 22.00 8.95 -28.60
CA GLU A 390 20.67 8.97 -27.97
C GLU A 390 19.93 7.62 -28.17
N ILE A 391 19.96 7.06 -29.38
CA ILE A 391 19.38 5.74 -29.66
C ILE A 391 20.06 4.64 -28.84
N ALA A 392 21.39 4.66 -28.72
CA ALA A 392 22.13 3.69 -27.91
C ALA A 392 21.76 3.77 -26.42
N ALA A 393 21.61 4.99 -25.89
CA ALA A 393 21.17 5.22 -24.52
C ALA A 393 19.74 4.72 -24.29
N VAL A 394 18.81 5.02 -25.21
CA VAL A 394 17.43 4.53 -25.16
C VAL A 394 17.39 3.00 -25.20
N ASN A 395 18.19 2.36 -26.07
CA ASN A 395 18.24 0.91 -26.15
C ASN A 395 18.78 0.26 -24.86
N THR A 396 19.74 0.91 -24.20
CA THR A 396 20.28 0.41 -22.91
C THR A 396 19.22 0.55 -21.81
N SER A 397 18.54 1.69 -21.75
CA SER A 397 17.42 1.89 -20.81
C SER A 397 16.27 0.92 -21.05
N LEU A 398 15.92 0.67 -22.32
CA LEU A 398 14.87 -0.28 -22.70
C LEU A 398 15.25 -1.71 -22.29
N SER A 399 16.51 -2.11 -22.50
CA SER A 399 17.02 -3.41 -22.10
C SER A 399 16.97 -3.61 -20.58
N GLN A 400 17.33 -2.59 -19.80
CA GLN A 400 17.21 -2.62 -18.34
C GLN A 400 15.75 -2.75 -17.89
N GLN A 401 14.84 -1.99 -18.51
CA GLN A 401 13.40 -2.11 -18.22
C GLN A 401 12.86 -3.50 -18.57
N GLN A 402 13.28 -4.09 -19.69
CA GLN A 402 12.88 -5.45 -20.06
C GLN A 402 13.39 -6.49 -19.06
N GLN A 403 14.62 -6.34 -18.56
CA GLN A 403 15.15 -7.22 -17.51
C GLN A 403 14.36 -7.09 -16.20
N GLU A 404 13.98 -5.87 -15.82
CA GLU A 404 13.19 -5.65 -14.60
C GLU A 404 11.76 -6.20 -14.73
N VAL A 405 11.12 -6.04 -15.90
CA VAL A 405 9.82 -6.67 -16.18
C VAL A 405 9.92 -8.20 -16.07
N ALA A 406 10.93 -8.81 -16.68
CA ALA A 406 11.12 -10.26 -16.59
C ALA A 406 11.37 -10.72 -15.14
N ARG A 407 12.10 -9.93 -14.34
CA ARG A 407 12.32 -10.20 -12.91
C ARG A 407 11.00 -10.14 -12.13
N LEU A 408 10.21 -9.10 -12.34
CA LEU A 408 8.91 -8.90 -11.67
C LEU A 408 7.88 -9.97 -12.09
N GLU A 409 7.87 -10.40 -13.34
CA GLU A 409 7.02 -11.51 -13.80
C GLU A 409 7.38 -12.83 -13.11
N LYS A 410 8.67 -13.09 -12.91
CA LYS A 410 9.14 -14.26 -12.16
C LYS A 410 8.74 -14.17 -10.68
N GLU A 411 8.96 -13.03 -10.04
CA GLU A 411 8.57 -12.79 -8.64
C GLU A 411 7.06 -12.94 -8.44
N LYS A 412 6.25 -12.43 -9.39
CA LYS A 412 4.79 -12.62 -9.40
C LYS A 412 4.39 -14.09 -9.49
N ALA A 413 5.08 -14.89 -10.31
CA ALA A 413 4.82 -16.33 -10.40
C ALA A 413 5.12 -17.05 -9.08
N GLU A 414 6.26 -16.74 -8.44
CA GLU A 414 6.63 -17.31 -7.13
C GLU A 414 5.63 -16.92 -6.02
N VAL A 415 5.17 -15.68 -6.02
CA VAL A 415 4.11 -15.22 -5.09
C VAL A 415 2.78 -15.94 -5.35
N ASN A 416 2.42 -16.20 -6.60
CA ASN A 416 1.21 -16.94 -6.92
C ASN A 416 1.29 -18.41 -6.46
N ASP A 417 2.44 -19.06 -6.63
CA ASP A 417 2.65 -20.45 -6.19
C ASP A 417 2.60 -20.56 -4.66
N THR A 418 3.22 -19.61 -3.95
CA THR A 418 3.16 -19.55 -2.48
C THR A 418 1.74 -19.29 -1.98
N ASN A 419 0.99 -18.38 -2.61
CA ASN A 419 -0.42 -18.16 -2.29
C ASN A 419 -1.27 -19.41 -2.51
N ALA A 420 -1.10 -20.12 -3.64
CA ALA A 420 -1.81 -21.37 -3.90
C ALA A 420 -1.50 -22.46 -2.85
N SER A 421 -0.25 -22.52 -2.38
CA SER A 421 0.14 -23.42 -1.28
C SER A 421 -0.55 -23.05 0.03
N ILE A 422 -0.56 -21.76 0.39
CA ILE A 422 -1.21 -21.25 1.60
C ILE A 422 -2.72 -21.51 1.57
N GLU A 423 -3.39 -21.29 0.43
CA GLU A 423 -4.81 -21.58 0.27
C GLU A 423 -5.12 -23.06 0.49
N LYS A 424 -4.27 -23.96 -0.02
CA LYS A 424 -4.41 -25.40 0.17
C LYS A 424 -4.25 -25.80 1.64
N GLU A 425 -3.25 -25.25 2.34
CA GLU A 425 -3.05 -25.49 3.76
C GLU A 425 -4.20 -24.94 4.61
N ASN A 426 -4.66 -23.72 4.34
CA ASN A 426 -5.80 -23.11 5.02
C ASN A 426 -7.07 -23.94 4.86
N LYS A 427 -7.32 -24.46 3.65
CA LYS A 427 -8.46 -25.35 3.41
C LYS A 427 -8.35 -26.65 4.23
N ALA A 428 -7.17 -27.26 4.28
CA ALA A 428 -6.94 -28.47 5.07
C ALA A 428 -7.10 -28.23 6.58
N VAL A 429 -6.66 -27.07 7.08
CA VAL A 429 -6.84 -26.68 8.50
C VAL A 429 -8.31 -26.43 8.80
N LEU A 430 -9.04 -25.75 7.92
CA LEU A 430 -10.49 -25.53 8.06
C LEU A 430 -11.27 -26.84 8.12
N GLU A 431 -10.96 -27.80 7.24
CA GLU A 431 -11.61 -29.13 7.25
C GLU A 431 -11.33 -29.88 8.57
N LYS A 432 -10.11 -29.82 9.10
CA LYS A 432 -9.76 -30.41 10.40
C LYS A 432 -10.53 -29.76 11.56
N LEU A 433 -10.62 -28.42 11.56
CA LEU A 433 -11.36 -27.69 12.59
C LEU A 433 -12.86 -27.98 12.53
N GLN A 434 -13.44 -28.02 11.34
CA GLN A 434 -14.85 -28.38 11.14
C GLN A 434 -15.14 -29.79 11.67
N LYS A 435 -14.26 -30.75 11.40
CA LYS A 435 -14.38 -32.11 11.95
C LYS A 435 -14.31 -32.11 13.48
N ALA A 436 -13.32 -31.44 14.07
CA ALA A 436 -13.17 -31.36 15.52
C ALA A 436 -14.40 -30.71 16.21
N VAL A 437 -14.97 -29.66 15.60
CA VAL A 437 -16.21 -29.03 16.08
C VAL A 437 -17.39 -29.99 16.01
N ALA A 438 -17.52 -30.77 14.93
CA ALA A 438 -18.58 -31.77 14.81
C ALA A 438 -18.44 -32.87 15.88
N ASP A 439 -17.23 -33.38 16.10
CA ASP A 439 -16.93 -34.39 17.11
C ASP A 439 -17.27 -33.88 18.52
N LEU A 440 -16.82 -32.67 18.88
CA LEU A 440 -17.15 -32.04 20.17
C LEU A 440 -18.64 -31.74 20.34
N THR A 441 -19.33 -31.42 19.25
CA THR A 441 -20.79 -31.19 19.27
C THR A 441 -21.54 -32.48 19.58
N ASN A 442 -21.10 -33.60 18.99
CA ASN A 442 -21.68 -34.92 19.26
C ASN A 442 -21.39 -35.36 20.70
N GLU A 443 -20.16 -35.19 21.18
CA GLU A 443 -19.80 -35.51 22.57
C GLU A 443 -20.62 -34.70 23.58
N ASN A 444 -20.82 -33.39 23.34
CA ASN A 444 -21.67 -32.57 24.19
C ASN A 444 -23.14 -33.02 24.18
N ARG A 445 -23.66 -33.46 23.04
CA ARG A 445 -25.02 -34.03 22.96
C ARG A 445 -25.12 -35.30 23.80
N ASP A 446 -24.13 -36.19 23.71
CA ASP A 446 -24.10 -37.44 24.47
C ASP A 446 -23.98 -37.18 25.99
N LEU A 447 -23.12 -36.24 26.38
CA LEU A 447 -22.98 -35.83 27.78
C LEU A 447 -24.26 -35.19 28.31
N THR A 448 -24.96 -34.39 27.50
CA THR A 448 -26.26 -33.82 27.86
C THR A 448 -27.30 -34.91 28.08
N GLY A 449 -27.39 -35.90 27.19
CA GLY A 449 -28.30 -37.05 27.36
C GLY A 449 -27.98 -37.88 28.61
N LYS A 450 -26.70 -38.15 28.88
CA LYS A 450 -26.26 -38.83 30.11
C LYS A 450 -26.60 -38.03 31.37
N LYS A 451 -26.45 -36.70 31.33
CA LYS A 451 -26.81 -35.82 32.45
C LYS A 451 -28.30 -35.91 32.74
N GLU A 452 -29.15 -35.80 31.72
CA GLU A 452 -30.61 -35.92 31.87
C GLU A 452 -31.02 -37.28 32.45
N GLN A 453 -30.36 -38.36 32.02
CA GLN A 453 -30.59 -39.69 32.59
C GLN A 453 -30.22 -39.76 34.08
N VAL A 454 -29.03 -39.28 34.46
CA VAL A 454 -28.58 -39.27 35.86
C VAL A 454 -29.48 -38.39 36.74
N GLU A 455 -29.97 -37.26 36.21
CA GLU A 455 -30.92 -36.41 36.93
C GLU A 455 -32.24 -37.14 37.20
N LYS A 456 -32.75 -37.89 36.21
CA LYS A 456 -33.93 -38.72 36.39
C LYS A 456 -33.72 -39.83 37.42
N GLU A 457 -32.62 -40.57 37.33
CA GLU A 457 -32.27 -41.63 38.28
C GLU A 457 -32.13 -41.07 39.71
N ARG A 458 -31.51 -39.90 39.87
CA ARG A 458 -31.42 -39.20 41.16
C ARG A 458 -32.80 -38.87 41.72
N ASP A 459 -33.70 -38.37 40.89
CA ASP A 459 -35.05 -37.97 41.33
C ASP A 459 -35.90 -39.19 41.69
N ASP A 460 -35.78 -40.30 40.95
CA ASP A 460 -36.40 -41.58 41.27
C ASP A 460 -35.89 -42.14 42.60
N VAL A 461 -34.57 -42.15 42.81
CA VAL A 461 -33.95 -42.59 44.08
C VAL A 461 -34.43 -41.71 45.24
N LYS A 462 -34.50 -40.40 45.05
CA LYS A 462 -34.98 -39.46 46.06
C LYS A 462 -36.45 -39.73 46.41
N SER A 463 -37.30 -39.97 45.42
CA SER A 463 -38.71 -40.33 45.62
C SER A 463 -38.83 -41.63 46.41
N ASN A 464 -38.13 -42.69 45.99
CA ASN A 464 -38.14 -43.99 46.65
C ASN A 464 -37.64 -43.90 48.10
N TYR A 465 -36.60 -43.11 48.35
CA TYR A 465 -36.09 -42.89 49.70
C TYR A 465 -37.11 -42.20 50.60
N VAL A 466 -37.78 -41.15 50.09
CA VAL A 466 -38.83 -40.46 50.85
C VAL A 466 -39.98 -41.40 51.18
N GLU A 467 -40.45 -42.19 50.20
CA GLU A 467 -41.51 -43.17 50.42
C GLU A 467 -41.11 -44.26 51.44
N LEU A 468 -39.87 -44.77 51.35
CA LEU A 468 -39.35 -45.73 52.31
C LEU A 468 -39.28 -45.15 53.74
N VAL A 469 -38.83 -43.90 53.88
CA VAL A 469 -38.79 -43.21 55.18
C VAL A 469 -40.19 -42.98 55.73
N GLU A 470 -41.15 -42.57 54.91
CA GLU A 470 -42.53 -42.38 55.35
C GLU A 470 -43.21 -43.69 55.76
N THR A 471 -43.02 -44.75 54.99
CA THR A 471 -43.61 -46.07 55.28
C THR A 471 -43.02 -46.67 56.56
N THR A 472 -41.70 -46.61 56.74
CA THR A 472 -41.04 -47.05 57.98
C THR A 472 -41.45 -46.20 59.17
N LYS A 473 -41.58 -44.87 59.01
CA LYS A 473 -42.10 -43.99 60.06
C LYS A 473 -43.52 -44.39 60.48
N ARG A 474 -44.45 -44.59 59.52
CA ARG A 474 -45.82 -45.02 59.81
C ARG A 474 -45.85 -46.38 60.52
N ALA A 475 -45.00 -47.32 60.11
CA ALA A 475 -44.89 -48.63 60.76
C ALA A 475 -44.42 -48.52 62.21
N LEU A 476 -43.39 -47.72 62.47
CA LEU A 476 -42.89 -47.44 63.83
C LEU A 476 -43.93 -46.72 64.70
N GLU A 477 -44.66 -45.76 64.14
CA GLU A 477 -45.76 -45.08 64.85
C GLU A 477 -46.89 -46.06 65.22
N ALA A 478 -47.26 -46.96 64.32
CA ALA A 478 -48.26 -48.00 64.58
C ALA A 478 -47.79 -48.98 65.66
N GLU A 479 -46.53 -49.41 65.62
CA GLU A 479 -45.96 -50.30 66.63
C GLU A 479 -45.85 -49.63 67.99
N ASN A 480 -45.44 -48.35 68.05
CA ASN A 480 -45.45 -47.56 69.27
C ASN A 480 -46.86 -47.42 69.86
N ALA A 481 -47.87 -47.19 69.03
CA ALA A 481 -49.26 -47.14 69.46
C ALA A 481 -49.73 -48.49 70.03
N ARG A 482 -49.37 -49.61 69.38
CA ARG A 482 -49.66 -50.97 69.87
C ARG A 482 -49.01 -51.25 71.22
N LEU A 483 -47.72 -50.95 71.35
CA LEU A 483 -46.97 -51.13 72.60
C LEU A 483 -47.54 -50.25 73.72
N THR A 484 -47.93 -49.01 73.41
CA THR A 484 -48.58 -48.11 74.39
C THR A 484 -49.90 -48.69 74.88
N ALA A 485 -50.73 -49.22 73.97
CA ALA A 485 -51.99 -49.87 74.33
C ALA A 485 -51.77 -51.13 75.20
N GLU A 486 -50.73 -51.91 74.89
CA GLU A 486 -50.35 -53.11 75.66
C GLU A 486 -49.84 -52.75 77.06
N VAL A 487 -49.00 -51.71 77.19
CA VAL A 487 -48.55 -51.16 78.47
C VAL A 487 -49.75 -50.69 79.30
N ASN A 488 -50.68 -49.94 78.72
CA ASN A 488 -51.87 -49.47 79.43
C ASN A 488 -52.74 -50.65 79.91
N LYS A 489 -52.92 -51.69 79.08
CA LYS A 489 -53.67 -52.89 79.45
C LYS A 489 -52.99 -53.63 80.63
N LEU A 490 -51.68 -53.82 80.56
CA LEU A 490 -50.91 -54.44 81.63
C LEU A 490 -50.98 -53.61 82.92
N GLN A 491 -50.93 -52.28 82.82
CA GLN A 491 -51.03 -51.39 83.96
C GLN A 491 -52.41 -51.48 84.65
N VAL A 492 -53.50 -51.65 83.88
CA VAL A 492 -54.83 -51.96 84.44
C VAL A 492 -54.82 -53.30 85.15
N GLN A 493 -54.27 -54.35 84.52
CA GLN A 493 -54.20 -55.69 85.13
C GLN A 493 -53.36 -55.71 86.42
N VAL A 494 -52.24 -54.97 86.45
CA VAL A 494 -51.44 -54.79 87.66
C VAL A 494 -52.26 -54.09 88.74
N SER A 495 -52.98 -53.02 88.40
CA SER A 495 -53.84 -52.31 89.35
C SER A 495 -54.97 -53.21 89.90
N GLU A 496 -55.56 -54.06 89.07
CA GLU A 496 -56.55 -55.06 89.49
C GLU A 496 -55.95 -56.10 90.44
N LYS A 497 -54.76 -56.61 90.13
CA LYS A 497 -54.03 -57.58 90.97
C LYS A 497 -53.59 -56.97 92.30
N ASP A 498 -53.14 -55.71 92.29
CA ASP A 498 -52.81 -54.97 93.50
C ASP A 498 -54.05 -54.81 94.39
N ASN A 499 -55.22 -54.50 93.82
CA ASN A 499 -56.49 -54.44 94.55
C ASN A 499 -56.92 -55.81 95.12
N GLU A 500 -56.75 -56.90 94.36
CA GLU A 500 -57.01 -58.26 94.84
C GLU A 500 -56.08 -58.63 96.01
N LEU A 501 -54.78 -58.31 95.90
CA LEU A 501 -53.80 -58.54 96.95
C LEU A 501 -54.10 -57.72 98.20
N GLU A 502 -54.51 -56.46 98.03
CA GLU A 502 -54.96 -55.59 99.13
C GLU A 502 -56.19 -56.18 99.84
N MET A 503 -57.17 -56.68 99.08
CA MET A 503 -58.36 -57.35 99.63
C MET A 503 -57.98 -58.62 100.40
N MET A 504 -57.09 -59.46 99.84
CA MET A 504 -56.58 -60.66 100.50
C MET A 504 -55.78 -60.32 101.76
N ARG A 505 -55.03 -59.21 101.78
CA ARG A 505 -54.32 -58.70 102.96
C ARG A 505 -55.32 -58.31 104.05
N LYS A 506 -56.36 -57.53 103.73
CA LYS A 506 -57.44 -57.16 104.68
C LYS A 506 -58.17 -58.37 105.25
N ILE A 507 -58.50 -59.38 104.43
CA ILE A 507 -59.10 -60.64 104.88
C ILE A 507 -58.16 -61.37 105.85
N ARG A 508 -56.86 -61.40 105.57
CA ARG A 508 -55.85 -62.08 106.42
C ARG A 508 -55.62 -61.36 107.75
N GLU A 509 -55.72 -60.04 107.76
CA GLU A 509 -55.51 -59.20 108.95
C GLU A 509 -56.71 -59.17 109.92
N GLY A 510 -57.84 -59.79 109.55
CA GLY A 510 -59.00 -59.94 110.44
C GLY A 510 -59.91 -58.70 110.49
N ASP A 511 -59.70 -57.74 109.60
CA ASP A 511 -60.58 -56.59 109.44
C ASP A 511 -61.79 -56.98 108.59
N SER A 512 -62.84 -57.44 109.28
CA SER A 512 -64.19 -57.46 108.74
C SER A 512 -64.60 -56.03 108.39
N TRP A 513 -64.71 -55.70 107.09
CA TRP A 513 -65.91 -55.23 106.36
C TRP A 513 -65.56 -54.91 104.90
#